data_AF-A0A5E4CHD8-F1
#
_entry.id   AF-A0A5E4CHD8-F1
#
_cell.length_a   1.000
_cell.length_b   1.000
_cell.length_c   1.000
_cell.angle_alpha   90.00
_cell.angle_beta   90.00
_cell.angle_gamma   90.00
#
_symmetry.space_group_name_H-M   'P 1'
#
loop_
_entity.id
_entity.type
_entity.pdbx_description
1 polymer ?
#
loop_
_entity_poly.entity_id
_entity_poly.type
_entity_poly.pdbx_seq_one_letter_code
_entity_poly.pdbx_strand_id
1 'polypeptide(L)'
;MNGYQKRIKNVTEKMMALVAELSMKQALTIELQKEVKEKEEFIFYCNSRLEKGLPLNKDIEREWMKVLRDEQMYEMALAEKFRELQERDNQLLPNGVYTSAEQRPNAYIPEADATLPVPKPYGALAPFKPSEPGANMRHIRKPVIKPIEI
;
A
#
# COMPACT_ATOMS: atom_id res chain seq x y z
N MET A 1 -26.20 -55.97 -47.00
CA MET A 1 -26.64 -55.67 -45.61
C MET A 1 -27.88 -54.79 -45.68
N ASN A 2 -28.96 -55.16 -44.98
CA ASN A 2 -30.26 -54.48 -45.06
C ASN A 2 -30.18 -53.08 -44.40
N GLY A 3 -30.72 -52.03 -45.03
CA GLY A 3 -30.60 -50.64 -44.56
C GLY A 3 -31.16 -50.41 -43.15
N TYR A 4 -32.15 -51.20 -42.74
CA TYR A 4 -32.72 -51.18 -41.40
C TYR A 4 -31.73 -51.64 -40.32
N GLN A 5 -30.95 -52.70 -40.58
CA GLN A 5 -29.93 -53.19 -39.65
C GLN A 5 -28.83 -52.16 -39.43
N LYS A 6 -28.46 -51.40 -40.48
CA LYS A 6 -27.48 -50.31 -40.37
C LYS A 6 -27.99 -49.16 -39.50
N ARG A 7 -29.27 -48.79 -39.61
CA ARG A 7 -29.89 -47.74 -38.77
C ARG A 7 -29.93 -48.16 -37.31
N ILE A 8 -30.32 -49.41 -37.02
CA ILE A 8 -30.34 -49.95 -35.66
C ILE A 8 -28.94 -49.89 -35.06
N LYS A 9 -27.91 -50.39 -35.77
CA LYS A 9 -26.53 -50.36 -35.30
C LYS A 9 -26.05 -48.93 -34.98
N ASN A 10 -26.32 -47.97 -35.86
CA ASN A 10 -25.96 -46.56 -35.64
C ASN A 10 -26.64 -45.96 -34.40
N VAL A 11 -27.90 -46.30 -34.14
CA VAL A 11 -28.63 -45.81 -32.95
C VAL A 11 -28.05 -46.46 -31.69
N THR A 12 -27.77 -47.76 -31.71
CA THR A 12 -27.12 -48.45 -30.58
C THR A 12 -25.75 -47.85 -30.28
N GLU A 13 -24.95 -47.55 -31.30
CA GLU A 13 -23.62 -46.92 -31.13
C GLU A 13 -23.73 -45.52 -30.50
N LYS A 14 -24.67 -44.68 -30.97
CA LYS A 14 -24.95 -43.38 -30.35
C LYS A 14 -25.45 -43.51 -28.91
N MET A 15 -26.28 -44.50 -28.64
CA MET A 15 -26.78 -44.75 -27.29
C MET A 15 -25.64 -45.16 -26.35
N MET A 16 -24.74 -46.04 -26.79
CA MET A 16 -23.56 -46.42 -26.02
C MET A 16 -22.63 -45.23 -25.77
N ALA A 17 -22.42 -44.36 -26.77
CA ALA A 17 -21.62 -43.15 -26.60
C ALA A 17 -22.23 -42.23 -25.52
N LEU A 18 -23.54 -41.97 -25.57
CA LEU A 18 -24.23 -41.15 -24.57
C LEU A 18 -24.21 -41.78 -23.18
N VAL A 19 -24.36 -43.10 -23.08
CA VAL A 19 -24.27 -43.83 -21.80
C VAL A 19 -22.86 -43.74 -21.22
N ALA A 20 -21.82 -43.86 -22.06
CA ALA A 20 -20.44 -43.70 -21.62
C ALA A 20 -20.16 -42.27 -21.13
N GLU A 21 -20.59 -41.24 -21.87
CA GLU A 21 -20.49 -39.85 -21.44
C GLU A 21 -21.20 -39.62 -20.11
N LEU A 22 -22.44 -40.10 -19.96
CA LEU A 22 -23.20 -39.98 -18.73
C LEU A 22 -22.48 -40.67 -17.57
N SER A 23 -21.95 -41.88 -17.79
CA SER A 23 -21.21 -42.62 -16.76
C SER A 23 -19.96 -41.87 -16.31
N MET A 24 -19.23 -41.21 -17.22
CA MET A 24 -18.07 -40.39 -16.86
C MET A 24 -18.50 -39.19 -16.01
N LYS A 25 -19.59 -38.51 -16.38
CA LYS A 25 -20.12 -37.37 -15.61
C LYS A 25 -20.62 -37.80 -14.23
N GLN A 26 -21.27 -38.95 -14.14
CA GLN A 26 -21.71 -39.53 -12.87
C GLN A 26 -20.51 -39.85 -11.97
N ALA A 27 -19.46 -40.47 -12.50
CA ALA A 27 -18.25 -40.75 -11.74
C ALA A 27 -17.61 -39.46 -11.18
N LEU A 28 -17.47 -38.42 -12.01
CA LEU A 28 -16.98 -37.11 -11.58
C LEU A 28 -17.89 -36.49 -10.50
N THR A 29 -19.21 -36.59 -10.66
CA THR A 29 -20.17 -36.04 -9.68
C THR A 29 -20.02 -36.73 -8.32
N ILE A 30 -19.84 -38.06 -8.31
CA ILE A 30 -19.63 -38.83 -7.08
C ILE A 30 -18.31 -38.43 -6.40
N GLU A 31 -17.25 -38.25 -7.19
CA GLU A 31 -15.94 -37.81 -6.66
C GLU A 31 -16.03 -36.41 -6.03
N LEU A 32 -16.66 -35.45 -6.73
CA LEU A 32 -16.87 -34.11 -6.20
C LEU A 32 -17.77 -34.11 -4.95
N GLN A 33 -18.82 -34.93 -4.93
CA GLN A 33 -19.69 -35.07 -3.76
C GLN A 33 -18.93 -35.62 -2.55
N LYS A 34 -18.03 -36.59 -2.78
CA LYS A 34 -17.14 -37.11 -1.75
C LYS A 34 -16.22 -36.01 -1.22
N GLU A 35 -15.60 -35.23 -2.10
CA GLU A 35 -14.70 -34.13 -1.72
C GLU A 35 -15.43 -33.05 -0.91
N VAL A 36 -16.65 -32.67 -1.30
CA VAL A 36 -17.48 -31.72 -0.54
C VAL A 36 -17.75 -32.25 0.87
N LYS A 37 -18.17 -33.51 0.99
CA LYS A 37 -18.46 -34.12 2.28
C LYS A 37 -17.22 -34.17 3.19
N GLU A 38 -16.07 -34.55 2.65
CA GLU A 38 -14.80 -34.57 3.41
C GLU A 38 -14.42 -33.17 3.92
N LYS A 39 -14.61 -32.13 3.10
CA LYS A 39 -14.36 -30.74 3.50
C LYS A 39 -15.37 -30.24 4.53
N GLU A 40 -16.65 -30.59 4.40
CA GLU A 40 -17.69 -30.25 5.38
C GLU A 40 -17.39 -30.89 6.75
N GLU A 41 -17.03 -32.17 6.77
CA GLU A 41 -16.63 -32.87 8.00
C GLU A 41 -15.38 -32.23 8.63
N PHE A 42 -14.40 -31.84 7.81
CA PHE A 42 -13.21 -31.13 8.29
C PHE A 42 -13.53 -29.76 8.88
N ILE A 43 -14.39 -28.97 8.22
CA ILE A 43 -14.85 -27.66 8.73
C ILE A 43 -15.61 -27.84 10.03
N PHE A 44 -16.51 -28.83 10.11
CA PHE A 44 -17.26 -29.14 11.31
C PHE A 44 -16.33 -29.48 12.48
N TYR A 45 -15.31 -30.30 12.24
CA TYR A 45 -14.28 -30.62 13.24
C TYR A 45 -13.53 -29.38 13.73
N CYS A 46 -13.13 -28.50 12.81
CA CYS A 46 -12.45 -27.24 13.14
C CYS A 46 -13.35 -26.32 13.97
N ASN A 47 -14.60 -26.15 13.57
CA ASN A 47 -15.58 -25.33 14.29
C ASN A 47 -15.85 -25.87 15.70
N SER A 48 -16.03 -27.20 15.85
CA SER A 48 -16.23 -27.79 17.18
C SER A 48 -15.03 -27.58 18.11
N ARG A 49 -13.81 -27.56 17.58
CA ARG A 49 -12.61 -27.21 18.37
C ARG A 49 -12.60 -25.75 18.77
N LEU A 50 -12.90 -24.85 17.83
CA LEU A 50 -12.96 -23.41 18.06
C LEU A 50 -14.00 -23.06 19.13
N GLU A 51 -15.20 -23.67 19.07
CA GLU A 51 -16.25 -23.49 20.09
C GLU A 51 -15.80 -23.94 21.49
N LYS A 52 -14.95 -24.97 21.56
CA LYS A 52 -14.37 -25.47 22.82
C LYS A 52 -13.13 -24.67 23.27
N GLY A 53 -12.73 -23.66 22.51
CA GLY A 53 -11.50 -22.88 22.76
C GLY A 53 -10.22 -23.71 22.62
N LEU A 54 -10.27 -24.84 21.91
CA LEU A 54 -9.11 -25.69 21.67
C LEU A 54 -8.34 -25.22 20.43
N PRO A 55 -7.00 -25.31 20.43
CA PRO A 55 -6.21 -24.96 19.26
C PRO A 55 -6.51 -25.92 18.09
N LEU A 56 -6.46 -25.34 16.89
CA LEU A 56 -6.49 -26.05 15.61
C LEU A 56 -5.20 -26.88 15.41
N ASN A 57 -5.15 -27.68 14.35
CA ASN A 57 -3.92 -28.39 13.99
C ASN A 57 -2.79 -27.38 13.69
N LYS A 58 -1.58 -27.66 14.17
CA LYS A 58 -0.35 -26.89 13.93
C LYS A 58 -0.07 -26.67 12.45
N ASP A 59 -0.47 -27.59 11.60
CA ASP A 59 -0.27 -27.45 10.15
C ASP A 59 -1.10 -26.31 9.58
N ILE A 60 -2.35 -26.17 10.03
CA ILE A 60 -3.26 -25.09 9.64
C ILE A 60 -2.71 -23.74 10.10
N GLU A 61 -2.18 -23.69 11.32
CA GLU A 61 -1.53 -22.49 11.85
C GLU A 61 -0.32 -22.09 10.99
N ARG A 62 0.51 -23.05 10.58
CA ARG A 62 1.66 -22.76 9.70
C ARG A 62 1.23 -22.23 8.33
N GLU A 63 0.19 -22.80 7.73
CA GLU A 63 -0.35 -22.30 6.47
C GLU A 63 -0.95 -20.91 6.63
N TRP A 64 -1.69 -20.66 7.71
CA TRP A 64 -2.22 -19.33 8.03
C TRP A 64 -1.11 -18.29 8.17
N MET A 65 -0.02 -18.64 8.86
CA MET A 65 1.14 -17.76 8.99
C MET A 65 1.85 -17.50 7.64
N LYS A 66 1.73 -18.37 6.64
CA LYS A 66 2.20 -18.09 5.28
C LYS A 66 1.30 -17.05 4.61
N VAL A 67 -0.02 -17.25 4.67
CA VAL A 67 -1.00 -16.33 4.09
C VAL A 67 -0.82 -14.91 4.65
N LEU A 68 -0.67 -14.76 5.97
CA LEU A 68 -0.42 -13.46 6.59
C LEU A 68 0.88 -12.80 6.11
N ARG A 69 1.95 -13.58 5.90
CA ARG A 69 3.20 -13.05 5.34
C ARG A 69 3.02 -12.61 3.90
N ASP A 70 2.32 -13.39 3.10
CA ASP A 70 2.10 -13.09 1.68
C ASP A 70 1.21 -11.84 1.52
N GLU A 71 0.19 -11.69 2.37
CA GLU A 71 -0.65 -10.50 2.45
C GLU A 71 0.19 -9.27 2.83
N GLN A 72 1.02 -9.37 3.86
CA GLN A 72 1.92 -8.28 4.26
C GLN A 72 2.91 -7.91 3.13
N MET A 73 3.47 -8.89 2.42
CA MET A 73 4.33 -8.63 1.26
C MET A 73 3.57 -7.90 0.15
N TYR A 74 2.32 -8.30 -0.11
CA TYR A 74 1.48 -7.67 -1.11
C TYR A 74 1.15 -6.21 -0.75
N GLU A 75 0.79 -5.95 0.51
CA GLU A 75 0.53 -4.60 1.00
C GLU A 75 1.76 -3.69 0.86
N MET A 76 2.94 -4.18 1.21
CA MET A 76 4.19 -3.43 1.04
C MET A 76 4.50 -3.14 -0.42
N ALA A 77 4.33 -4.14 -1.30
CA ALA A 77 4.53 -3.96 -2.74
C ALA A 77 3.55 -2.92 -3.31
N LEU A 78 2.30 -2.92 -2.85
CA LEU A 78 1.29 -1.94 -3.26
C LEU A 78 1.64 -0.54 -2.75
N ALA A 79 2.08 -0.42 -1.50
CA ALA A 79 2.52 0.84 -0.92
C ALA A 79 3.76 1.41 -1.64
N GLU A 80 4.70 0.55 -2.02
CA GLU A 80 5.87 0.94 -2.81
C GLU A 80 5.45 1.42 -4.21
N LYS A 81 4.57 0.68 -4.88
CA LYS A 81 4.01 1.12 -6.18
C LYS A 81 3.27 2.45 -6.09
N PHE A 82 2.52 2.66 -5.01
CA PHE A 82 1.82 3.92 -4.78
C PHE A 82 2.80 5.07 -4.56
N ARG A 83 3.86 4.86 -3.77
CA ARG A 83 4.95 5.83 -3.59
C ARG A 83 5.66 6.16 -4.90
N GLU A 84 6.02 5.14 -5.69
CA GLU A 84 6.64 5.32 -7.01
C GLU A 84 5.75 6.19 -7.92
N LEU A 85 4.43 5.96 -7.93
CA LEU A 85 3.49 6.76 -8.73
C LEU A 85 3.41 8.20 -8.24
N GLN A 86 3.34 8.41 -6.92
CA GLN A 86 3.31 9.75 -6.32
C GLN A 86 4.61 10.52 -6.60
N GLU A 87 5.77 9.85 -6.50
CA GLU A 87 7.05 10.45 -6.89
C GLU A 87 7.08 10.80 -8.37
N ARG A 88 6.55 9.93 -9.24
CA ARG A 88 6.46 10.20 -10.68
C ARG A 88 5.58 11.40 -11.00
N ASP A 89 4.46 11.54 -10.30
CA ASP A 89 3.55 12.69 -10.41
C ASP A 89 4.23 13.97 -9.94
N ASN A 90 4.94 13.91 -8.80
CA ASN A 90 5.76 15.03 -8.30
C ASN A 90 6.89 15.41 -9.28
N GLN A 91 7.41 14.48 -10.07
CA GLN A 91 8.44 14.72 -11.09
C GLN A 91 7.87 15.29 -12.39
N LEU A 92 6.55 15.30 -12.58
CA LEU A 92 5.92 15.82 -13.78
C LEU A 92 5.81 17.35 -13.69
N LEU A 93 6.50 18.06 -14.58
CA LEU A 93 6.39 19.51 -14.69
C LEU A 93 5.06 19.90 -15.36
N PRO A 94 4.57 21.15 -15.17
CA PRO A 94 3.33 21.62 -15.80
C PRO A 94 3.33 21.59 -17.34
N ASN A 95 4.51 21.52 -17.95
CA ASN A 95 4.68 21.37 -19.40
C ASN A 95 4.60 19.90 -19.88
N GLY A 96 4.36 18.94 -18.97
CA GLY A 96 4.25 17.52 -19.26
C GLY A 96 5.59 16.77 -19.37
N VAL A 97 6.72 17.40 -19.07
CA VAL A 97 8.05 16.76 -19.10
C VAL A 97 8.42 16.26 -17.70
N TYR A 98 8.92 15.03 -17.61
CA TYR A 98 9.45 14.49 -16.36
C TYR A 98 10.85 15.06 -16.05
N THR A 99 11.07 15.45 -14.79
CA THR A 99 12.36 15.94 -14.30
C THR A 99 12.89 15.06 -13.16
N SER A 100 14.21 14.89 -13.08
CA SER A 100 14.88 14.22 -11.96
C SER A 100 15.40 15.19 -10.89
N ALA A 101 15.24 16.51 -11.10
CA ALA A 101 15.64 17.51 -10.13
C ALA A 101 14.64 17.54 -8.95
N GLU A 102 15.17 17.54 -7.71
CA GLU A 102 14.34 17.70 -6.52
C GLU A 102 13.61 19.06 -6.54
N GLN A 103 12.29 19.04 -6.30
CA GLN A 103 11.54 20.29 -6.18
C GLN A 103 12.04 21.08 -4.97
N ARG A 104 12.33 22.36 -5.17
CA ARG A 104 12.69 23.23 -4.05
C ARG A 104 11.48 23.36 -3.14
N PRO A 105 11.63 23.21 -1.81
CA PRO A 105 10.56 23.52 -0.87
C PRO A 105 9.97 24.90 -1.19
N ASN A 106 8.68 24.93 -1.48
CA ASN A 106 7.96 26.06 -2.09
C ASN A 106 7.93 27.28 -1.15
N ALA A 107 8.31 27.08 0.11
CA ALA A 107 8.26 28.05 1.16
C ALA A 107 9.17 27.64 2.33
N TYR A 108 10.16 28.48 2.67
CA TYR A 108 10.65 28.59 4.06
C TYR A 108 9.66 29.45 4.89
N ILE A 109 8.36 29.31 4.63
CA ILE A 109 7.32 30.07 5.34
C ILE A 109 6.86 29.15 6.47
N PRO A 110 7.00 29.58 7.74
CA PRO A 110 6.49 28.82 8.87
C PRO A 110 5.03 28.44 8.61
N GLU A 111 4.66 27.19 8.89
CA GLU A 111 3.31 26.62 8.76
C GLU A 111 2.27 27.29 9.71
N ALA A 112 2.61 28.43 10.31
CA ALA A 112 1.68 29.23 11.08
C ALA A 112 0.65 29.84 10.13
N ASP A 113 -0.59 29.36 10.25
CA ASP A 113 -1.75 29.81 9.51
C ASP A 113 -1.79 31.34 9.38
N ALA A 114 -1.89 31.78 8.13
CA ALA A 114 -2.29 33.13 7.73
C ALA A 114 -1.36 34.26 8.19
N THR A 115 -0.15 34.32 7.62
CA THR A 115 0.38 35.48 6.86
C THR A 115 1.89 35.30 6.72
N LEU A 116 2.41 35.38 5.49
CA LEU A 116 3.79 35.88 5.32
C LEU A 116 3.87 37.14 6.18
N PRO A 117 4.78 37.23 7.17
CA PRO A 117 4.81 38.38 8.04
C PRO A 117 4.91 39.61 7.15
N VAL A 118 3.86 40.44 7.14
CA VAL A 118 3.84 41.67 6.37
C VAL A 118 5.14 42.40 6.72
N PRO A 119 5.95 42.81 5.73
CA PRO A 119 7.24 43.44 6.00
C PRO A 119 7.04 44.51 7.06
N LYS A 120 7.64 44.32 8.24
CA LYS A 120 7.48 45.28 9.34
C LYS A 120 7.97 46.63 8.84
N PRO A 121 7.14 47.69 8.79
CA PRO A 121 7.59 48.98 8.32
C PRO A 121 8.46 49.58 9.42
N TYR A 122 9.78 49.34 9.36
CA TYR A 122 10.70 49.89 10.35
C TYR A 122 10.93 51.41 10.21
N GLY A 123 10.24 52.05 9.26
CA GLY A 123 10.34 53.49 9.01
C GLY A 123 11.79 53.92 8.80
N ALA A 124 12.16 55.09 9.31
CA ALA A 124 13.52 55.62 9.26
C ALA A 124 14.52 54.89 10.19
N LEU A 125 14.04 53.99 11.07
CA LEU A 125 14.83 53.29 12.08
C LEU A 125 14.91 51.79 11.79
N ALA A 126 15.18 51.44 10.53
CA ALA A 126 15.40 50.05 10.14
C ALA A 126 16.54 49.42 10.94
N PRO A 127 16.35 48.20 11.48
CA PRO A 127 17.45 47.47 12.10
C PRO A 127 18.53 47.26 11.04
N PHE A 128 19.62 47.99 11.19
CA PHE A 128 20.77 47.88 10.33
C PHE A 128 21.73 46.85 10.90
N LYS A 129 22.44 46.14 10.03
CA LYS A 129 23.56 45.31 10.45
C LYS A 129 24.60 46.23 11.11
N PRO A 130 24.97 46.03 12.39
CA PRO A 130 26.00 46.85 13.03
C PRO A 130 27.27 46.82 12.18
N SER A 131 27.84 48.00 11.93
CA SER A 131 29.11 48.10 11.20
C SER A 131 30.20 47.38 11.97
N GLU A 132 31.07 46.67 11.24
CA GLU A 132 32.21 46.00 11.85
C GLU A 132 33.12 47.03 12.55
N PRO A 133 33.60 46.76 13.78
CA PRO A 133 34.42 47.72 14.52
C PRO A 133 35.67 48.11 13.72
N GLY A 134 35.74 49.36 13.28
CA GLY A 134 36.89 49.87 12.54
C GLY A 134 38.16 49.91 13.42
N ALA A 135 39.34 49.77 12.80
CA ALA A 135 40.63 49.74 13.50
C ALA A 135 40.86 50.95 14.45
N ASN A 136 40.29 52.11 14.11
CA ASN A 136 40.39 53.34 14.91
C ASN A 136 39.57 53.35 16.21
N MET A 137 38.62 52.42 16.38
CA MET A 137 37.81 52.34 17.62
C MET A 137 38.64 51.94 18.85
N ARG A 138 39.83 51.37 18.66
CA ARG A 138 40.77 51.01 19.74
C ARG A 138 41.31 52.24 20.50
N HIS A 139 41.28 53.41 19.89
CA HIS A 139 41.78 54.66 20.48
C HIS A 139 40.68 55.46 21.21
N ILE A 140 39.41 55.07 21.08
CA ILE A 140 38.28 55.74 21.72
C ILE A 140 38.13 55.20 23.16
N ARG A 141 38.46 56.03 24.15
CA ARG A 141 38.25 55.69 25.57
C ARG A 141 36.79 55.97 25.96
N LYS A 142 36.12 54.98 26.56
CA LYS A 142 34.76 55.18 27.08
C LYS A 142 34.79 56.26 28.18
N PRO A 143 33.87 57.24 28.17
CA PRO A 143 33.81 58.23 29.23
C PRO A 143 33.49 57.55 30.57
N VAL A 144 34.17 57.98 31.63
CA VAL A 144 33.84 57.55 32.99
C VAL A 144 32.55 58.27 33.39
N ILE A 145 31.46 57.51 33.52
CA ILE A 145 30.17 58.03 33.95
C ILE A 145 30.33 58.43 35.42
N LYS A 146 30.22 59.73 35.72
CA LYS A 146 30.22 60.20 37.10
C LYS A 146 28.90 59.81 37.77
N PRO A 147 28.91 59.36 39.03
CA PRO A 147 27.67 59.12 39.76
C PRO A 147 26.88 60.42 39.83
N ILE A 148 25.58 60.33 39.51
CA ILE A 148 24.65 61.45 39.66
C ILE A 148 24.38 61.56 41.16
N GLU A 149 24.80 62.67 41.76
CA GLU A 149 24.38 63.01 43.12
C GLU A 149 22.88 63.33 43.07
N ILE A 150 22.08 62.55 43.82
CA ILE A 150 20.63 62.78 44.01
C ILE A 150 20.46 63.72 45.20
#